data_AF-A0A518BTG4-F1
#
_entry.id   AF-A0A518BTG4-F1
#
_cell.length_a   1.000
_cell.length_b   1.000
_cell.length_c   1.000
_cell.angle_alpha   90.00
_cell.angle_beta   90.00
_cell.angle_gamma   90.00
#
_symmetry.space_group_name_H-M   'P 1'
#
loop_
_entity.id
_entity.type
_entity.pdbx_description
1 polymer ?
#
loop_
_entity_poly.entity_id
_entity_poly.type
_entity_poly.pdbx_seq_one_letter_code
_entity_poly.pdbx_strand_id
1 'polypeptide(L)'
;MPQSPLRTPWVSVLTLALSLGITGCQSDSGSSDSIDAAPAETTEVAATQPAEPSREQKVVEGRLGMLMEEIELCEQLGLDPVEIAALNKRPLYTFNETEVHRYLQFLHATQPDLRTRVKTLARKNLGQPYEIYLLGEAPFETYDPQPLYCLDRSDCVVYVEHMLAMGLGSDWPKFFGLLQRIRYNSGQIGLATRNHYSEADWAPNNSWLVTDISEQVAGDGVATYPMKVDRARMLKRVGGLEVAIPVESRVESYVPFEETVRALPELQTGDLAFIVRGTGPESLWVGHMTMVIRTENDAIHLIHSTPPVVKEEPITEYIRRSVAQIPDREAAGKSRFYGFKFMRLNEDALDRLVELDGPDAPVLSLPSGARLQMSPQAKIAR
;
A
#
# COMPACT_ATOMS: atom_id res chain seq x y z
N MET A 1 -16.99 34.56 4.72
CA MET A 1 -18.36 34.21 4.26
C MET A 1 -18.27 33.82 2.80
N PRO A 2 -19.06 32.84 2.30
CA PRO A 2 -20.29 32.33 2.88
C PRO A 2 -20.13 30.99 3.61
N GLN A 3 -20.90 30.88 4.69
CA GLN A 3 -21.08 29.67 5.48
C GLN A 3 -22.09 28.76 4.77
N SER A 4 -21.86 27.45 4.82
CA SER A 4 -22.86 26.42 4.50
C SER A 4 -23.08 25.54 5.73
N PRO A 5 -24.31 25.03 5.94
CA PRO A 5 -24.83 24.76 7.27
C PRO A 5 -24.39 23.39 7.82
N LEU A 6 -24.10 23.40 9.13
CA LEU A 6 -23.90 22.22 9.96
C LEU A 6 -25.13 21.31 9.89
N ARG A 7 -24.94 20.09 9.36
CA ARG A 7 -25.83 18.96 9.62
C ARG A 7 -25.19 18.10 10.70
N THR A 8 -25.79 18.11 11.88
CA THR A 8 -25.56 17.16 12.97
C THR A 8 -25.85 15.73 12.51
N PRO A 9 -25.02 14.74 12.88
CA PRO A 9 -25.49 13.37 13.02
C PRO A 9 -25.57 12.98 14.49
N TRP A 10 -26.60 12.21 14.76
CA TRP A 10 -26.99 11.65 16.03
C TRP A 10 -25.98 10.59 16.46
N VAL A 11 -25.52 10.66 17.71
CA VAL A 11 -24.74 9.59 18.35
C VAL A 11 -25.73 8.62 19.00
N SER A 12 -25.98 7.49 18.36
CA SER A 12 -26.60 6.34 19.01
C SER A 12 -25.49 5.49 19.63
N VAL A 13 -25.33 5.64 20.95
CA VAL A 13 -24.52 4.76 21.80
C VAL A 13 -25.17 3.38 21.83
N LEU A 14 -24.47 2.36 21.33
CA LEU A 14 -24.87 0.95 21.49
C LEU A 14 -23.88 0.24 22.41
N THR A 15 -24.38 -0.15 23.58
CA THR A 15 -23.71 -0.96 24.60
C THR A 15 -23.53 -2.39 24.12
N LEU A 16 -22.30 -2.93 24.11
CA LEU A 16 -22.04 -4.35 23.86
C LEU A 16 -21.60 -5.06 25.15
N ALA A 17 -22.33 -6.12 25.51
CA ALA A 17 -22.08 -6.96 26.67
C ALA A 17 -20.93 -7.94 26.41
N LEU A 18 -19.99 -8.03 27.37
CA LEU A 18 -18.97 -9.07 27.43
C LEU A 18 -19.57 -10.39 27.94
N SER A 19 -19.36 -11.49 27.21
CA SER A 19 -19.38 -12.84 27.77
C SER A 19 -17.99 -13.46 27.62
N LEU A 20 -17.27 -13.53 28.75
CA LEU A 20 -15.99 -14.23 28.92
C LEU A 20 -16.22 -15.74 29.00
N GLY A 21 -15.56 -16.50 28.14
CA GLY A 21 -15.34 -17.93 28.29
C GLY A 21 -13.84 -18.20 28.42
N ILE A 22 -13.41 -18.59 29.62
CA ILE A 22 -12.04 -19.04 29.93
C ILE A 22 -12.05 -20.57 29.91
N THR A 23 -11.18 -21.18 29.10
CA THR A 23 -10.63 -22.52 29.39
C THR A 23 -9.17 -22.56 28.97
N GLY A 24 -8.32 -23.02 29.88
CA GLY A 24 -6.88 -23.16 29.68
C GLY A 24 -6.38 -24.59 29.92
N CYS A 25 -5.04 -24.67 29.90
CA CYS A 25 -4.15 -25.80 30.23
C CYS A 25 -3.98 -26.88 29.15
N GLN A 26 -2.79 -26.94 28.53
CA GLN A 26 -1.54 -27.66 28.92
C GLN A 26 -1.55 -29.07 28.29
N SER A 27 -0.70 -29.30 27.28
CA SER A 27 0.69 -29.80 27.32
C SER A 27 0.70 -31.31 27.05
N ASP A 28 1.53 -31.77 26.11
CA ASP A 28 2.50 -32.81 26.43
C ASP A 28 3.51 -33.05 25.30
N SER A 29 4.71 -33.36 25.77
CA SER A 29 5.98 -33.59 25.11
C SER A 29 6.21 -35.06 24.73
N GLY A 30 7.12 -35.29 23.79
CA GLY A 30 7.79 -36.58 23.56
C GLY A 30 7.55 -37.10 22.14
N SER A 31 8.49 -37.73 21.44
CA SER A 31 9.91 -38.01 21.64
C SER A 31 10.43 -38.48 20.27
N SER A 32 11.70 -38.23 20.02
CA SER A 32 12.44 -38.64 18.83
C SER A 32 12.48 -40.15 18.64
N ASP A 33 12.17 -40.62 17.44
CA ASP A 33 12.68 -41.90 16.93
C ASP A 33 13.14 -41.75 15.48
N SER A 34 14.40 -42.14 15.29
CA SER A 34 15.13 -42.22 14.03
C SER A 34 14.62 -43.38 13.17
N ILE A 35 14.30 -43.11 11.91
CA ILE A 35 14.03 -44.14 10.91
C ILE A 35 15.00 -43.97 9.74
N ASP A 36 15.70 -45.05 9.44
CA ASP A 36 16.67 -45.22 8.37
C ASP A 36 16.08 -44.89 6.99
N ALA A 37 16.85 -44.14 6.20
CA ALA A 37 16.54 -43.77 4.83
C ALA A 37 16.79 -44.95 3.87
N ALA A 38 15.72 -45.42 3.21
CA ALA A 38 15.80 -46.21 1.99
C ALA A 38 15.78 -45.28 0.76
N PRO A 39 16.43 -45.65 -0.37
CA PRO A 39 16.55 -44.75 -1.51
C PRO A 39 15.21 -44.57 -2.23
N ALA A 40 14.83 -43.32 -2.48
CA ALA A 40 13.63 -42.97 -3.24
C ALA A 40 13.82 -43.31 -4.72
N GLU A 41 12.99 -44.20 -5.25
CA GLU A 41 12.72 -44.30 -6.69
C GLU A 41 12.08 -42.99 -7.15
N THR A 42 12.75 -42.28 -8.04
CA THR A 42 12.17 -41.15 -8.77
C THR A 42 11.18 -41.69 -9.80
N THR A 43 9.91 -41.79 -9.42
CA THR A 43 8.80 -41.88 -10.37
C THR A 43 8.57 -40.48 -10.96
N GLU A 44 8.95 -40.34 -12.23
CA GLU A 44 8.65 -39.17 -13.04
C GLU A 44 7.12 -39.12 -13.24
N VAL A 45 6.44 -38.30 -12.43
CA VAL A 45 5.00 -38.05 -12.58
C VAL A 45 4.83 -37.20 -13.84
N ALA A 46 4.44 -37.83 -14.93
CA ALA A 46 4.03 -37.15 -16.15
C ALA A 46 2.95 -36.12 -15.79
N ALA A 47 3.25 -34.83 -15.95
CA ALA A 47 2.29 -33.76 -15.79
C ALA A 47 1.16 -33.98 -16.81
N THR A 48 0.04 -34.52 -16.34
CA THR A 48 -1.21 -34.58 -17.10
C THR A 48 -1.60 -33.16 -17.46
N GLN A 49 -1.61 -32.84 -18.76
CA GLN A 49 -2.20 -31.60 -19.25
C GLN A 49 -3.65 -31.53 -18.73
N PRO A 50 -4.09 -30.38 -18.20
CA PRO A 50 -5.47 -30.23 -17.76
C PRO A 50 -6.42 -30.54 -18.92
N ALA A 51 -7.45 -31.33 -18.64
CA ALA A 51 -8.44 -31.71 -19.63
C ALA A 51 -9.10 -30.44 -20.19
N GLU A 52 -9.25 -30.35 -21.52
CA GLU A 52 -9.94 -29.21 -22.12
C GLU A 52 -11.37 -29.06 -21.57
N PRO A 53 -11.83 -27.82 -21.29
CA PRO A 53 -13.16 -27.61 -20.75
C PRO A 53 -14.24 -28.06 -21.74
N SER A 54 -15.28 -28.69 -21.20
CA SER A 54 -16.44 -29.15 -21.95
C SER A 54 -17.15 -27.98 -22.66
N ARG A 55 -17.99 -28.28 -23.65
CA ARG A 55 -18.78 -27.25 -24.37
C ARG A 55 -19.66 -26.44 -23.41
N GLU A 56 -20.20 -27.07 -22.37
CA GLU A 56 -21.02 -26.40 -21.36
C GLU A 56 -20.17 -25.51 -20.46
N GLN A 57 -18.99 -25.98 -20.05
CA GLN A 57 -18.02 -25.19 -19.28
C GLN A 57 -17.60 -23.93 -20.06
N LYS A 58 -17.25 -24.06 -21.35
CA LYS A 58 -16.90 -22.92 -22.21
C LYS A 58 -18.04 -21.89 -22.33
N VAL A 59 -19.30 -22.31 -22.26
CA VAL A 59 -20.46 -21.38 -22.25
C VAL A 59 -20.56 -20.62 -20.94
N VAL A 60 -20.33 -21.29 -19.80
CA VAL A 60 -20.34 -20.65 -18.48
C VAL A 60 -19.16 -19.68 -18.34
N GLU A 61 -17.96 -20.09 -18.76
CA GLU A 61 -16.76 -19.25 -18.79
C GLU A 61 -17.00 -18.00 -19.63
N GLY A 62 -17.53 -18.15 -20.84
CA GLY A 62 -17.85 -17.02 -21.72
C GLY A 62 -18.89 -16.07 -21.14
N ARG A 63 -19.88 -16.57 -20.39
CA ARG A 63 -20.92 -15.75 -19.76
C ARG A 63 -20.36 -14.92 -18.60
N LEU A 64 -19.54 -15.52 -17.74
CA LEU A 64 -18.99 -14.85 -16.56
C LEU A 64 -17.73 -14.03 -16.91
N GLY A 65 -16.95 -14.46 -17.89
CA GLY A 65 -15.61 -13.94 -18.15
C GLY A 65 -14.63 -14.41 -17.07
N MET A 66 -14.78 -15.64 -16.61
CA MET A 66 -13.94 -16.31 -15.61
C MET A 66 -13.61 -17.71 -16.10
N LEU A 67 -12.43 -18.21 -15.78
CA LEU A 67 -12.03 -19.60 -16.02
C LEU A 67 -12.77 -20.54 -15.07
N MET A 68 -12.95 -21.80 -15.45
CA MET A 68 -13.60 -22.79 -14.59
C MET A 68 -12.89 -22.95 -13.24
N GLU A 69 -11.56 -22.93 -13.24
CA GLU A 69 -10.73 -22.98 -12.02
C GLU A 69 -11.03 -21.82 -11.07
N GLU A 70 -11.29 -20.61 -11.59
CA GLU A 70 -11.67 -19.45 -10.79
C GLU A 70 -13.08 -19.56 -10.21
N ILE A 71 -13.99 -20.22 -10.93
CA ILE A 71 -15.37 -20.49 -10.48
C ILE A 71 -15.35 -21.51 -9.35
N GLU A 72 -14.62 -22.61 -9.52
CA GLU A 72 -14.44 -23.63 -8.48
C GLU A 72 -13.78 -23.04 -7.23
N LEU A 73 -12.80 -22.15 -7.41
CA LEU A 73 -12.16 -21.45 -6.30
C LEU A 73 -13.13 -20.52 -5.55
N CYS A 74 -14.01 -19.81 -6.26
CA CYS A 74 -15.07 -19.05 -5.61
C CYS A 74 -15.93 -19.94 -4.70
N GLU A 75 -16.35 -21.13 -5.17
CA GLU A 75 -17.13 -22.07 -4.37
C GLU A 75 -16.37 -22.54 -3.13
N GLN A 76 -15.08 -22.86 -3.26
CA GLN A 76 -14.21 -23.25 -2.14
C GLN A 76 -14.07 -22.15 -1.09
N LEU A 77 -14.03 -20.89 -1.52
CA LEU A 77 -13.94 -19.72 -0.65
C LEU A 77 -15.31 -19.24 -0.11
N GLY A 78 -16.41 -19.85 -0.53
CA GLY A 78 -17.76 -19.40 -0.18
C GLY A 78 -18.14 -18.05 -0.82
N LEU A 79 -17.53 -17.72 -1.96
CA LEU A 79 -17.80 -16.52 -2.76
C LEU A 79 -18.81 -16.83 -3.87
N ASP A 80 -19.64 -15.84 -4.23
CA ASP A 80 -20.52 -15.94 -5.40
C ASP A 80 -19.73 -15.64 -6.69
N PRO A 81 -19.55 -16.60 -7.60
CA PRO A 81 -18.82 -16.37 -8.86
C PRO A 81 -19.43 -15.27 -9.72
N VAL A 82 -20.76 -15.06 -9.65
CA VAL A 82 -21.44 -13.99 -10.40
C VAL A 82 -21.07 -12.63 -9.82
N GLU A 83 -21.00 -12.52 -8.50
CA GLU A 83 -20.55 -11.30 -7.82
C GLU A 83 -19.09 -11.00 -8.15
N ILE A 84 -18.20 -11.99 -8.03
CA ILE A 84 -16.78 -11.82 -8.36
C ILE A 84 -16.57 -11.44 -9.83
N ALA A 85 -17.29 -12.07 -10.77
CA ALA A 85 -17.27 -11.69 -12.18
C ALA A 85 -17.68 -10.22 -12.40
N ALA A 86 -18.67 -9.74 -11.65
CA ALA A 86 -19.10 -8.33 -11.71
C ALA A 86 -18.04 -7.39 -11.12
N LEU A 87 -17.42 -7.76 -9.99
CA LEU A 87 -16.33 -7.00 -9.37
C LEU A 87 -15.10 -6.95 -10.30
N ASN A 88 -14.74 -8.05 -10.97
CA ASN A 88 -13.63 -8.10 -11.93
C ASN A 88 -13.74 -7.02 -13.01
N LYS A 89 -14.96 -6.70 -13.46
CA LYS A 89 -15.23 -5.73 -14.54
C LYS A 89 -15.34 -4.28 -14.08
N ARG A 90 -15.48 -4.03 -12.77
CA ARG A 90 -15.66 -2.68 -12.20
C ARG A 90 -14.33 -2.06 -11.74
N PRO A 91 -14.16 -0.73 -11.80
CA PRO A 91 -13.02 -0.08 -11.17
C PRO A 91 -13.03 -0.26 -9.66
N LEU A 92 -11.87 -0.49 -9.05
CA LEU A 92 -11.75 -0.82 -7.63
C LEU A 92 -12.21 0.34 -6.73
N TYR A 93 -12.00 1.59 -7.14
CA TYR A 93 -12.49 2.78 -6.42
C TYR A 93 -14.03 2.95 -6.41
N THR A 94 -14.77 2.03 -7.02
CA THR A 94 -16.25 1.98 -6.93
C THR A 94 -16.75 0.97 -5.91
N PHE A 95 -15.86 0.31 -5.18
CA PHE A 95 -16.21 -0.76 -4.25
C PHE A 95 -16.56 -0.17 -2.88
N ASN A 96 -17.50 -0.81 -2.20
CA ASN A 96 -17.64 -0.68 -0.75
C ASN A 96 -16.74 -1.70 -0.02
N GLU A 97 -16.70 -1.61 1.29
CA GLU A 97 -15.87 -2.42 2.19
C GLU A 97 -16.15 -3.92 2.07
N THR A 98 -17.42 -4.30 1.87
CA THR A 98 -17.81 -5.71 1.70
C THR A 98 -17.35 -6.26 0.35
N GLU A 99 -17.43 -5.43 -0.70
CA GLU A 99 -16.92 -5.79 -2.03
C GLU A 99 -15.40 -5.90 -2.03
N VAL A 100 -14.69 -4.99 -1.34
CA VAL A 100 -13.23 -5.11 -1.12
C VAL A 100 -12.91 -6.39 -0.37
N HIS A 101 -13.63 -6.70 0.72
CA HIS A 101 -13.41 -7.93 1.48
C HIS A 101 -13.43 -9.19 0.60
N ARG A 102 -14.49 -9.35 -0.20
CA ARG A 102 -14.67 -10.52 -1.08
C ARG A 102 -13.67 -10.53 -2.22
N TYR A 103 -13.41 -9.37 -2.81
CA TYR A 103 -12.48 -9.26 -3.93
C TYR A 103 -11.05 -9.60 -3.53
N LEU A 104 -10.60 -9.17 -2.35
CA LEU A 104 -9.26 -9.49 -1.86
C LEU A 104 -9.10 -10.97 -1.54
N GLN A 105 -10.16 -11.64 -1.03
CA GLN A 105 -10.13 -13.10 -0.82
C GLN A 105 -9.91 -13.85 -2.13
N PHE A 106 -10.68 -13.50 -3.17
CA PHE A 106 -10.52 -14.06 -4.51
C PHE A 106 -9.15 -13.75 -5.11
N LEU A 107 -8.71 -12.48 -5.05
CA LEU A 107 -7.46 -12.04 -5.63
C LEU A 107 -6.25 -12.72 -4.98
N HIS A 108 -6.24 -12.86 -3.66
CA HIS A 108 -5.15 -13.55 -2.95
C HIS A 108 -5.02 -15.01 -3.34
N ALA A 109 -6.14 -15.70 -3.55
CA ALA A 109 -6.15 -17.10 -3.91
C ALA A 109 -5.77 -17.32 -5.39
N THR A 110 -6.16 -16.42 -6.29
CA THR A 110 -5.85 -16.51 -7.73
C THR A 110 -4.47 -15.95 -8.10
N GLN A 111 -3.95 -15.01 -7.32
CA GLN A 111 -2.66 -14.36 -7.55
C GLN A 111 -1.79 -14.47 -6.28
N PRO A 112 -1.07 -15.56 -6.08
CA PRO A 112 -0.22 -15.74 -4.88
C PRO A 112 0.98 -14.79 -4.85
N ASP A 113 1.48 -14.37 -6.02
CA ASP A 113 2.59 -13.43 -6.16
C ASP A 113 2.20 -11.99 -5.79
N LEU A 114 2.94 -11.39 -4.84
CA LEU A 114 2.64 -10.06 -4.31
C LEU A 114 2.73 -8.97 -5.38
N ARG A 115 3.77 -9.00 -6.23
CA ARG A 115 3.97 -7.98 -7.27
C ARG A 115 2.86 -8.00 -8.30
N THR A 116 2.39 -9.20 -8.66
CA THR A 116 1.26 -9.41 -9.55
C THR A 116 -0.02 -8.84 -8.95
N ARG A 117 -0.32 -9.16 -7.68
CA ARG A 117 -1.47 -8.57 -6.97
C ARG A 117 -1.43 -7.05 -6.96
N VAL A 118 -0.28 -6.48 -6.57
CA VAL A 118 -0.08 -5.03 -6.53
C VAL A 118 -0.28 -4.40 -7.90
N LYS A 119 0.25 -5.00 -8.98
CA LYS A 119 0.01 -4.54 -10.37
C LYS A 119 -1.48 -4.56 -10.73
N THR A 120 -2.17 -5.65 -10.41
CA THR A 120 -3.61 -5.78 -10.68
C THR A 120 -4.41 -4.71 -9.94
N LEU A 121 -4.17 -4.52 -8.65
CA LEU A 121 -4.84 -3.50 -7.84
C LEU A 121 -4.55 -2.09 -8.36
N ALA A 122 -3.27 -1.78 -8.62
CA ALA A 122 -2.85 -0.49 -9.11
C ALA A 122 -3.55 -0.11 -10.43
N ARG A 123 -3.56 -1.03 -11.41
CA ARG A 123 -4.24 -0.82 -12.70
C ARG A 123 -5.76 -0.79 -12.59
N LYS A 124 -6.36 -1.56 -11.67
CA LYS A 124 -7.81 -1.54 -11.43
C LYS A 124 -8.30 -0.22 -10.82
N ASN A 125 -7.39 0.59 -10.28
CA ASN A 125 -7.67 1.95 -9.81
C ASN A 125 -7.37 3.08 -10.83
N LEU A 126 -7.00 2.76 -12.08
CA LEU A 126 -6.88 3.78 -13.12
C LEU A 126 -8.19 4.56 -13.26
N GLY A 127 -8.10 5.89 -13.27
CA GLY A 127 -9.27 6.78 -13.31
C GLY A 127 -9.86 7.16 -11.95
N GLN A 128 -9.34 6.64 -10.83
CA GLN A 128 -9.75 7.09 -9.48
C GLN A 128 -9.51 8.61 -9.35
N PRO A 129 -10.53 9.40 -8.96
CA PRO A 129 -10.39 10.85 -8.79
C PRO A 129 -9.32 11.25 -7.77
N TYR A 130 -8.60 12.32 -8.10
CA TYR A 130 -7.61 12.93 -7.21
C TYR A 130 -8.28 13.85 -6.19
N GLU A 131 -7.93 13.70 -4.91
CA GLU A 131 -8.26 14.65 -3.85
C GLU A 131 -7.08 14.76 -2.88
N ILE A 132 -6.68 15.97 -2.51
CA ILE A 132 -5.62 16.21 -1.52
C ILE A 132 -6.22 16.41 -0.13
N TYR A 133 -5.54 15.96 0.92
CA TYR A 133 -5.96 16.11 2.32
C TYR A 133 -7.28 15.39 2.65
N LEU A 134 -7.44 14.17 2.12
CA LEU A 134 -8.65 13.37 2.26
C LEU A 134 -8.66 12.39 3.46
N LEU A 135 -7.52 12.21 4.15
CA LEU A 135 -7.39 11.31 5.30
C LEU A 135 -6.87 12.03 6.53
N GLY A 136 -7.32 11.56 7.70
CA GLY A 136 -7.02 12.11 9.02
C GLY A 136 -7.12 11.02 10.09
N GLU A 137 -7.38 11.43 11.33
CA GLU A 137 -7.36 10.54 12.50
C GLU A 137 -8.75 10.32 13.12
N ALA A 138 -9.82 10.78 12.48
CA ALA A 138 -11.18 10.56 12.99
C ALA A 138 -11.55 9.05 12.98
N PRO A 139 -12.25 8.55 14.01
CA PRO A 139 -12.83 9.28 15.15
C PRO A 139 -11.92 9.35 16.38
N PHE A 140 -10.65 8.95 16.27
CA PHE A 140 -9.77 8.73 17.41
C PHE A 140 -9.06 10.01 17.90
N GLU A 141 -8.86 10.99 17.02
CA GLU A 141 -8.43 12.34 17.38
C GLU A 141 -9.25 13.42 16.68
N THR A 142 -9.15 14.65 17.18
CA THR A 142 -9.92 15.82 16.68
C THR A 142 -9.08 16.80 15.87
N TYR A 143 -7.76 16.59 15.74
CA TYR A 143 -6.87 17.49 15.03
C TYR A 143 -7.13 17.49 13.52
N ASP A 144 -7.32 16.31 12.93
CA ASP A 144 -7.64 16.10 11.52
C ASP A 144 -8.92 15.26 11.42
N PRO A 145 -10.08 15.87 11.12
CA PRO A 145 -11.38 15.20 11.19
C PRO A 145 -11.65 14.27 10.00
N GLN A 146 -10.70 14.14 9.08
CA GLN A 146 -10.80 13.26 7.92
C GLN A 146 -10.72 11.78 8.34
N PRO A 147 -11.30 10.85 7.53
CA PRO A 147 -11.34 9.43 7.86
C PRO A 147 -9.96 8.74 7.77
N LEU A 148 -9.86 7.53 8.30
CA LEU A 148 -8.64 6.71 8.27
C LEU A 148 -8.37 6.02 6.92
N TYR A 149 -9.36 5.98 6.03
CA TYR A 149 -9.25 5.41 4.68
C TYR A 149 -10.22 6.11 3.72
N CYS A 150 -9.96 5.97 2.41
CA CYS A 150 -10.83 6.47 1.36
C CYS A 150 -10.66 5.58 0.12
N LEU A 151 -11.74 4.91 -0.30
CA LEU A 151 -11.71 4.00 -1.44
C LEU A 151 -11.96 4.72 -2.77
N ASP A 152 -12.76 5.79 -2.76
CA ASP A 152 -13.27 6.42 -3.99
C ASP A 152 -12.39 7.54 -4.53
N ARG A 153 -11.46 8.08 -3.72
CA ARG A 153 -10.52 9.15 -4.08
C ARG A 153 -9.14 8.87 -3.49
N SER A 154 -8.11 9.53 -4.02
CA SER A 154 -6.76 9.44 -3.45
C SER A 154 -5.89 10.66 -3.77
N ASP A 155 -4.89 10.92 -2.93
CA ASP A 155 -3.67 11.61 -3.32
C ASP A 155 -2.55 10.61 -3.59
N CYS A 156 -1.34 11.12 -3.87
CA CYS A 156 -0.21 10.27 -4.22
C CYS A 156 0.21 9.29 -3.12
N VAL A 157 0.14 9.66 -1.85
CA VAL A 157 0.53 8.81 -0.73
C VAL A 157 -0.58 7.81 -0.46
N VAL A 158 -1.82 8.30 -0.35
CA VAL A 158 -3.00 7.47 -0.09
C VAL A 158 -3.13 6.37 -1.13
N TYR A 159 -2.92 6.69 -2.40
CA TYR A 159 -2.92 5.70 -3.48
C TYR A 159 -1.92 4.57 -3.24
N VAL A 160 -0.64 4.91 -3.01
CA VAL A 160 0.42 3.90 -2.80
C VAL A 160 0.15 3.07 -1.54
N GLU A 161 -0.22 3.71 -0.43
CA GLU A 161 -0.53 2.99 0.82
C GLU A 161 -1.69 2.02 0.63
N HIS A 162 -2.75 2.41 -0.08
CA HIS A 162 -3.89 1.53 -0.34
C HIS A 162 -3.52 0.35 -1.22
N MET A 163 -2.76 0.56 -2.31
CA MET A 163 -2.38 -0.52 -3.22
C MET A 163 -1.45 -1.53 -2.53
N LEU A 164 -0.50 -1.06 -1.71
CA LEU A 164 0.37 -1.93 -0.93
C LEU A 164 -0.41 -2.69 0.15
N ALA A 165 -1.24 -2.00 0.93
CA ALA A 165 -2.04 -2.62 1.98
C ALA A 165 -3.04 -3.67 1.43
N MET A 166 -3.69 -3.37 0.29
CA MET A 166 -4.58 -4.33 -0.37
C MET A 166 -3.82 -5.50 -1.00
N GLY A 167 -2.59 -5.30 -1.50
CA GLY A 167 -1.78 -6.39 -2.05
C GLY A 167 -1.26 -7.37 -1.00
N LEU A 168 -1.11 -6.90 0.24
CA LEU A 168 -0.69 -7.68 1.40
C LEU A 168 -1.88 -8.30 2.16
N GLY A 169 -3.02 -7.60 2.23
CA GLY A 169 -4.19 -8.01 2.99
C GLY A 169 -5.16 -8.89 2.22
N SER A 170 -5.41 -10.10 2.72
CA SER A 170 -6.33 -11.07 2.07
C SER A 170 -7.82 -10.76 2.20
N ASP A 171 -8.18 -9.72 2.95
CA ASP A 171 -9.56 -9.36 3.29
C ASP A 171 -9.60 -7.94 3.87
N TRP A 172 -10.80 -7.44 4.14
CA TRP A 172 -11.00 -6.10 4.69
C TRP A 172 -10.28 -5.83 6.03
N PRO A 173 -10.44 -6.65 7.09
CA PRO A 173 -9.72 -6.45 8.35
C PRO A 173 -8.20 -6.37 8.18
N LYS A 174 -7.59 -7.26 7.38
CA LYS A 174 -6.15 -7.24 7.12
C LYS A 174 -5.72 -6.03 6.30
N PHE A 175 -6.47 -5.69 5.25
CA PHE A 175 -6.23 -4.47 4.46
C PHE A 175 -6.22 -3.24 5.38
N PHE A 176 -7.29 -3.05 6.16
CA PHE A 176 -7.41 -1.89 7.03
C PHE A 176 -6.27 -1.85 8.04
N GLY A 177 -5.95 -2.98 8.68
CA GLY A 177 -4.89 -3.02 9.68
C GLY A 177 -3.51 -2.72 9.09
N LEU A 178 -3.18 -3.29 7.93
CA LEU A 178 -1.93 -3.01 7.23
C LEU A 178 -1.86 -1.57 6.75
N LEU A 179 -2.97 -0.99 6.29
CA LEU A 179 -3.05 0.42 5.92
C LEU A 179 -2.68 1.32 7.12
N GLN A 180 -3.25 1.06 8.30
CA GLN A 180 -2.90 1.82 9.50
C GLN A 180 -1.43 1.59 9.91
N ARG A 181 -0.93 0.36 9.78
CA ARG A 181 0.46 0.03 10.11
C ARG A 181 1.49 0.70 9.18
N ILE A 182 1.13 0.92 7.92
CA ILE A 182 1.93 1.65 6.95
C ILE A 182 1.88 3.16 7.22
N ARG A 183 0.69 3.68 7.55
CA ARG A 183 0.43 5.11 7.68
C ARG A 183 0.97 5.71 8.98
N TYR A 184 1.01 4.93 10.06
CA TYR A 184 1.43 5.38 11.39
C TYR A 184 2.63 4.59 11.91
N ASN A 185 3.59 5.31 12.49
CA ASN A 185 4.73 4.71 13.17
C ASN A 185 4.26 3.68 14.20
N SER A 186 4.78 2.46 14.11
CA SER A 186 4.46 1.34 15.01
C SER A 186 2.95 1.04 15.12
N GLY A 187 2.15 1.42 14.12
CA GLY A 187 0.70 1.21 14.12
C GLY A 187 -0.08 2.04 15.15
N GLN A 188 0.54 3.06 15.76
CA GLN A 188 -0.14 3.95 16.69
C GLN A 188 -0.90 5.03 15.93
N ILE A 189 -2.23 4.93 15.84
CA ILE A 189 -3.06 5.94 15.18
C ILE A 189 -2.95 7.26 15.94
N GLY A 190 -2.59 8.33 15.24
CA GLY A 190 -2.46 9.68 15.82
C GLY A 190 -1.71 10.65 14.91
N LEU A 191 -2.01 11.95 15.02
CA LEU A 191 -1.40 12.98 14.18
C LEU A 191 0.13 13.04 14.40
N ALA A 192 0.59 12.85 15.64
CA ALA A 192 2.01 12.89 15.98
C ALA A 192 2.81 11.68 15.45
N THR A 193 2.12 10.56 15.22
CA THR A 193 2.70 9.28 14.80
C THR A 193 2.45 8.97 13.33
N ARG A 194 1.60 9.75 12.65
CA ARG A 194 1.43 9.67 11.19
C ARG A 194 2.77 9.93 10.50
N ASN A 195 3.05 9.13 9.47
CA ASN A 195 4.24 9.29 8.66
C ASN A 195 4.08 10.50 7.71
N HIS A 196 4.57 11.68 8.12
CA HIS A 196 4.39 12.92 7.35
C HIS A 196 5.51 13.18 6.35
N TYR A 197 6.76 12.90 6.75
CA TYR A 197 7.92 13.05 5.90
C TYR A 197 8.21 11.72 5.20
N SER A 198 8.23 11.71 3.86
CA SER A 198 8.46 10.46 3.12
C SER A 198 9.82 9.84 3.44
N GLU A 199 10.86 10.68 3.54
CA GLU A 199 12.23 10.24 3.80
C GLU A 199 12.50 10.00 5.29
N ALA A 200 11.98 10.87 6.16
CA ALA A 200 12.33 10.86 7.58
C ALA A 200 11.36 10.08 8.47
N ASP A 201 10.14 9.81 8.01
CA ASP A 201 9.13 9.03 8.74
C ASP A 201 8.70 7.80 7.93
N TRP A 202 8.13 7.99 6.73
CA TRP A 202 7.46 6.92 5.99
C TRP A 202 8.41 5.78 5.60
N ALA A 203 9.51 6.08 4.91
CA ALA A 203 10.49 5.08 4.49
C ALA A 203 11.13 4.32 5.66
N PRO A 204 11.68 4.98 6.71
CA PRO A 204 12.29 4.26 7.83
C PRO A 204 11.28 3.44 8.63
N ASN A 205 10.07 3.97 8.91
CA ASN A 205 9.04 3.25 9.68
C ASN A 205 8.40 2.09 8.88
N ASN A 206 8.59 2.08 7.56
CA ASN A 206 8.18 1.03 6.64
C ASN A 206 9.35 0.25 6.05
N SER A 207 10.49 0.19 6.73
CA SER A 207 11.66 -0.63 6.30
C SER A 207 11.37 -2.14 6.24
N TRP A 208 10.37 -2.61 6.98
CA TRP A 208 9.82 -3.95 6.85
C TRP A 208 9.14 -4.18 5.50
N LEU A 209 8.52 -3.14 4.94
CA LEU A 209 7.76 -3.20 3.69
C LEU A 209 8.62 -2.88 2.47
N VAL A 210 9.46 -1.86 2.56
CA VAL A 210 10.31 -1.43 1.45
C VAL A 210 11.77 -1.21 1.85
N THR A 211 12.67 -1.35 0.89
CA THR A 211 14.10 -1.10 1.05
C THR A 211 14.53 0.02 0.08
N ASP A 212 15.31 1.02 0.54
CA ASP A 212 15.90 2.01 -0.37
C ASP A 212 16.97 1.34 -1.24
N ILE A 213 16.78 1.39 -2.56
CA ILE A 213 17.68 0.81 -3.56
C ILE A 213 18.39 1.88 -4.39
N SER A 214 18.24 3.17 -4.05
CA SER A 214 18.75 4.28 -4.86
C SER A 214 20.26 4.17 -5.12
N GLU A 215 21.03 3.83 -4.08
CA GLU A 215 22.47 3.60 -4.19
C GLU A 215 22.80 2.34 -4.99
N GLN A 216 22.01 1.27 -4.82
CA GLN A 216 22.19 0.02 -5.57
C GLN A 216 21.99 0.24 -7.08
N VAL A 217 20.94 0.97 -7.47
CA VAL A 217 20.55 1.10 -8.89
C VAL A 217 21.30 2.20 -9.63
N ALA A 218 21.85 3.20 -8.93
CA ALA A 218 22.61 4.29 -9.53
C ALA A 218 24.12 4.16 -9.34
N GLY A 219 24.60 3.39 -8.36
CA GLY A 219 26.01 3.24 -8.06
C GLY A 219 26.70 4.58 -7.83
N ASP A 220 27.74 4.88 -8.61
CA ASP A 220 28.49 6.13 -8.56
C ASP A 220 27.71 7.36 -9.08
N GLY A 221 26.54 7.15 -9.70
CA GLY A 221 25.64 8.20 -10.15
C GLY A 221 24.68 8.72 -9.07
N VAL A 222 24.72 8.17 -7.85
CA VAL A 222 23.88 8.65 -6.76
C VAL A 222 24.32 10.05 -6.30
N ALA A 223 23.36 10.92 -5.99
CA ALA A 223 23.61 12.23 -5.40
C ALA A 223 22.98 12.30 -4.01
N THR A 224 23.45 13.25 -3.19
CA THR A 224 22.95 13.44 -1.83
C THR A 224 22.53 14.88 -1.58
N TYR A 225 21.57 15.09 -0.67
CA TYR A 225 21.18 16.42 -0.20
C TYR A 225 20.99 16.45 1.32
N PRO A 226 21.29 17.59 1.97
CA PRO A 226 20.94 17.78 3.37
C PRO A 226 19.43 18.04 3.53
N MET A 227 18.84 17.46 4.57
CA MET A 227 17.43 17.66 4.93
C MET A 227 17.33 18.10 6.39
N LYS A 228 16.48 19.09 6.66
CA LYS A 228 16.11 19.50 8.02
C LYS A 228 14.66 19.15 8.29
N VAL A 229 14.42 18.33 9.32
CA VAL A 229 13.09 17.83 9.68
C VAL A 229 12.64 18.53 10.96
N ASP A 230 11.67 19.43 10.81
CA ASP A 230 11.08 20.22 11.90
C ASP A 230 9.65 19.74 12.18
N ARG A 231 9.55 18.61 12.89
CA ARG A 231 8.27 17.97 13.22
C ARG A 231 7.40 18.85 14.11
N ALA A 232 8.00 19.57 15.06
CA ALA A 232 7.28 20.48 15.94
C ALA A 232 6.57 21.59 15.15
N ARG A 233 7.28 22.24 14.21
CA ARG A 233 6.67 23.26 13.35
C ARG A 233 5.63 22.67 12.39
N MET A 234 5.87 21.46 11.89
CA MET A 234 4.94 20.78 11.00
C MET A 234 3.62 20.42 11.70
N LEU A 235 3.67 19.78 12.86
CA LEU A 235 2.50 19.38 13.64
C LEU A 235 1.66 20.59 14.08
N LYS A 236 2.32 21.67 14.51
CA LYS A 236 1.65 22.94 14.82
C LYS A 236 0.92 23.53 13.60
N ARG A 237 1.49 23.40 12.40
CA ARG A 237 0.90 23.93 11.17
C ARG A 237 -0.27 23.08 10.68
N VAL A 238 -0.14 21.75 10.73
CA VAL A 238 -1.12 20.81 10.16
C VAL A 238 -2.34 20.67 11.05
N GLY A 239 -2.15 20.51 12.36
CA GLY A 239 -3.25 20.24 13.30
C GLY A 239 -3.26 21.13 14.54
N GLY A 240 -2.39 22.15 14.63
CA GLY A 240 -2.30 22.98 15.85
C GLY A 240 -1.67 22.27 17.05
N LEU A 241 -1.10 21.08 16.84
CA LEU A 241 -0.46 20.30 17.90
C LEU A 241 0.90 20.90 18.26
N GLU A 242 1.04 21.40 19.48
CA GLU A 242 2.28 21.94 20.01
C GLU A 242 3.06 20.86 20.78
N VAL A 243 4.24 20.52 20.28
CA VAL A 243 5.14 19.54 20.89
C VAL A 243 6.58 20.05 20.88
N ALA A 244 7.37 19.63 21.88
CA ALA A 244 8.79 19.97 21.98
C ALA A 244 9.65 18.85 21.36
N ILE A 245 9.74 18.82 20.02
CA ILE A 245 10.59 17.88 19.27
C ILE A 245 11.77 18.66 18.67
N PRO A 246 13.03 18.24 18.90
CA PRO A 246 14.18 18.93 18.33
C PRO A 246 14.20 18.81 16.80
N VAL A 247 14.74 19.83 16.13
CA VAL A 247 14.99 19.77 14.68
C VAL A 247 16.05 18.72 14.41
N GLU A 248 15.73 17.80 13.50
CA GLU A 248 16.63 16.76 13.06
C GLU A 248 17.33 17.18 11.76
N SER A 249 18.62 16.87 11.64
CA SER A 249 19.39 17.05 10.39
C SER A 249 19.77 15.68 9.84
N ARG A 250 19.56 15.48 8.54
CA ARG A 250 19.77 14.22 7.83
C ARG A 250 20.46 14.48 6.48
N VAL A 251 21.06 13.44 5.92
CA VAL A 251 21.52 13.43 4.52
C VAL A 251 20.76 12.33 3.81
N GLU A 252 20.09 12.69 2.72
CA GLU A 252 19.31 11.76 1.92
C GLU A 252 19.98 11.54 0.57
N SER A 253 19.93 10.31 0.07
CA SER A 253 20.38 9.94 -1.26
C SER A 253 19.22 9.91 -2.26
N TYR A 254 19.53 10.23 -3.51
CA TYR A 254 18.61 10.14 -4.65
C TYR A 254 19.39 9.91 -5.95
N VAL A 255 18.69 9.42 -6.96
CA VAL A 255 19.16 9.25 -8.33
C VAL A 255 18.79 10.49 -9.14
N PRO A 256 19.75 11.32 -9.59
CA PRO A 256 19.50 12.42 -10.51
C PRO A 256 18.76 11.96 -11.77
N PHE A 257 17.95 12.84 -12.36
CA PHE A 257 17.16 12.46 -13.53
C PHE A 257 18.04 12.08 -14.73
N GLU A 258 19.25 12.62 -14.82
CA GLU A 258 20.27 12.29 -15.81
C GLU A 258 20.78 10.84 -15.66
N GLU A 259 20.84 10.34 -14.43
CA GLU A 259 21.34 8.99 -14.12
C GLU A 259 20.22 7.94 -14.06
N THR A 260 18.95 8.37 -14.19
CA THR A 260 17.79 7.46 -14.08
C THR A 260 17.80 6.36 -15.13
N VAL A 261 18.38 6.58 -16.31
CA VAL A 261 18.47 5.56 -17.36
C VAL A 261 19.22 4.30 -16.89
N ARG A 262 20.21 4.45 -15.99
CA ARG A 262 20.96 3.33 -15.41
C ARG A 262 20.12 2.51 -14.45
N ALA A 263 19.16 3.14 -13.77
CA ALA A 263 18.29 2.48 -12.82
C ALA A 263 17.20 1.64 -13.49
N LEU A 264 16.71 2.04 -14.68
CA LEU A 264 15.53 1.41 -15.31
C LEU A 264 15.59 -0.11 -15.46
N PRO A 265 16.72 -0.73 -15.87
CA PRO A 265 16.81 -2.18 -15.99
C PRO A 265 16.60 -2.91 -14.66
N GLU A 266 16.98 -2.30 -13.55
CA GLU A 266 16.90 -2.88 -12.20
C GLU A 266 15.53 -2.74 -11.55
N LEU A 267 14.70 -1.79 -12.02
CA LEU A 267 13.40 -1.51 -11.41
C LEU A 267 12.38 -2.62 -11.69
N GLN A 268 11.56 -2.94 -10.69
CA GLN A 268 10.58 -4.02 -10.78
C GLN A 268 9.17 -3.49 -10.53
N THR A 269 8.17 -4.20 -11.03
CA THR A 269 6.76 -3.95 -10.68
C THR A 269 6.60 -3.97 -9.16
N GLY A 270 5.93 -2.96 -8.61
CA GLY A 270 5.72 -2.81 -7.17
C GLY A 270 6.83 -2.03 -6.44
N ASP A 271 7.97 -1.77 -7.08
CA ASP A 271 8.91 -0.76 -6.56
C ASP A 271 8.23 0.62 -6.52
N LEU A 272 8.69 1.50 -5.66
CA LEU A 272 8.21 2.87 -5.55
C LEU A 272 9.24 3.83 -6.13
N ALA A 273 8.78 4.85 -6.82
CA ALA A 273 9.62 5.97 -7.24
C ALA A 273 9.11 7.24 -6.58
N PHE A 274 9.87 7.71 -5.58
CA PHE A 274 9.65 8.96 -4.89
C PHE A 274 10.26 10.09 -5.74
N ILE A 275 9.46 11.09 -6.09
CA ILE A 275 9.91 12.19 -6.95
C ILE A 275 10.55 13.26 -6.08
N VAL A 276 11.85 13.46 -6.26
CA VAL A 276 12.64 14.47 -5.57
C VAL A 276 12.50 15.81 -6.27
N ARG A 277 12.18 16.84 -5.49
CA ARG A 277 11.98 18.22 -5.95
C ARG A 277 12.71 19.19 -5.04
N GLY A 278 12.96 20.39 -5.55
CA GLY A 278 13.47 21.47 -4.71
C GLY A 278 13.67 22.78 -5.46
N THR A 279 14.01 23.83 -4.73
CA THR A 279 14.38 25.15 -5.29
C THR A 279 15.90 25.32 -5.44
N GLY A 280 16.68 24.36 -4.95
CA GLY A 280 18.13 24.33 -4.98
C GLY A 280 18.64 23.04 -4.31
N PRO A 281 19.91 22.63 -4.54
CA PRO A 281 20.48 21.40 -3.97
C PRO A 281 20.41 21.31 -2.43
N GLU A 282 20.39 22.45 -1.74
CA GLU A 282 20.28 22.54 -0.27
C GLU A 282 18.84 22.49 0.26
N SER A 283 17.85 22.36 -0.63
CA SER A 283 16.43 22.41 -0.29
C SER A 283 15.66 21.39 -1.13
N LEU A 284 16.12 20.14 -1.15
CA LEU A 284 15.42 19.04 -1.78
C LEU A 284 14.51 18.29 -0.79
N TRP A 285 13.45 17.70 -1.31
CA TRP A 285 12.54 16.81 -0.59
C TRP A 285 11.76 15.92 -1.58
N VAL A 286 11.18 14.84 -1.08
CA VAL A 286 10.22 14.02 -1.82
C VAL A 286 8.88 14.73 -1.87
N GLY A 287 8.50 15.19 -3.07
CA GLY A 287 7.28 15.96 -3.29
C GLY A 287 6.11 15.16 -3.86
N HIS A 288 6.32 13.90 -4.24
CA HIS A 288 5.28 13.03 -4.83
C HIS A 288 5.70 11.56 -4.75
N MET A 289 4.74 10.67 -4.53
CA MET A 289 4.95 9.22 -4.48
C MET A 289 4.31 8.51 -5.68
N THR A 290 5.00 7.53 -6.25
CA THR A 290 4.49 6.73 -7.38
C THR A 290 4.88 5.27 -7.22
N MET A 291 4.16 4.39 -7.92
CA MET A 291 4.52 2.98 -8.04
C MET A 291 5.06 2.70 -9.44
N VAL A 292 6.03 1.80 -9.51
CA VAL A 292 6.64 1.31 -10.73
C VAL A 292 5.82 0.14 -11.28
N ILE A 293 5.53 0.18 -12.57
CA ILE A 293 4.99 -0.94 -13.33
C ILE A 293 5.98 -1.28 -14.44
N ARG A 294 6.49 -2.50 -14.43
CA ARG A 294 7.19 -3.08 -15.59
C ARG A 294 6.14 -3.69 -16.51
N THR A 295 6.06 -3.17 -17.73
CA THR A 295 5.12 -3.62 -18.76
C THR A 295 5.57 -4.96 -19.34
N GLU A 296 4.73 -5.56 -20.18
CA GLU A 296 5.05 -6.83 -20.86
C GLU A 296 6.21 -6.69 -21.88
N ASN A 297 6.54 -5.46 -22.30
CA ASN A 297 7.67 -5.14 -23.18
C ASN A 297 8.86 -4.51 -22.44
N ASP A 298 8.99 -4.75 -21.13
CA ASP A 298 10.08 -4.26 -20.26
C ASP A 298 10.20 -2.74 -20.14
N ALA A 299 9.21 -1.98 -20.59
CA ALA A 299 9.15 -0.54 -20.35
C ALA A 299 8.77 -0.26 -18.88
N ILE A 300 9.37 0.80 -18.33
CA ILE A 300 9.08 1.26 -16.97
C ILE A 300 8.05 2.38 -17.01
N HIS A 301 6.91 2.12 -16.39
CA HIS A 301 5.84 3.08 -16.19
C HIS A 301 5.75 3.50 -14.72
N LEU A 302 5.28 4.73 -14.49
CA LEU A 302 4.83 5.22 -13.20
C LEU A 302 3.31 5.19 -13.18
N ILE A 303 2.72 4.57 -12.15
CA ILE A 303 1.30 4.67 -11.85
C ILE A 303 1.11 5.41 -10.53
N HIS A 304 0.27 6.44 -10.56
CA HIS A 304 0.16 7.38 -9.45
C HIS A 304 -1.11 8.22 -9.50
N SER A 305 -1.58 8.65 -8.32
CA SER A 305 -2.64 9.65 -8.20
C SER A 305 -2.07 11.06 -8.32
N THR A 306 -2.59 11.83 -9.27
CA THR A 306 -2.26 13.23 -9.52
C THR A 306 -3.47 13.91 -10.17
N PRO A 307 -3.68 15.23 -10.05
CA PRO A 307 -4.83 15.86 -10.69
C PRO A 307 -4.89 15.56 -12.21
N PRO A 308 -6.07 15.20 -12.75
CA PRO A 308 -7.35 15.03 -12.05
C PRO A 308 -7.64 13.60 -11.52
N VAL A 309 -6.89 12.59 -11.96
CA VAL A 309 -7.17 11.17 -11.68
C VAL A 309 -5.89 10.35 -11.60
N VAL A 310 -5.96 9.15 -11.01
CA VAL A 310 -4.92 8.12 -11.14
C VAL A 310 -4.68 7.78 -12.60
N LYS A 311 -3.41 7.81 -13.00
CA LYS A 311 -2.96 7.50 -14.36
C LYS A 311 -1.67 6.68 -14.34
N GLU A 312 -1.43 5.97 -15.44
CA GLU A 312 -0.17 5.26 -15.73
C GLU A 312 0.51 5.99 -16.91
N GLU A 313 1.81 6.28 -16.79
CA GLU A 313 2.59 6.90 -17.86
C GLU A 313 4.05 6.39 -17.89
N PRO A 314 4.71 6.36 -19.07
CA PRO A 314 6.14 6.00 -19.14
C PRO A 314 7.01 6.94 -18.28
N ILE A 315 7.95 6.37 -17.53
CA ILE A 315 8.88 7.17 -16.71
C ILE A 315 9.71 8.15 -17.55
N THR A 316 10.05 7.76 -18.78
CA THR A 316 10.77 8.61 -19.74
C THR A 316 9.96 9.84 -20.15
N GLU A 317 8.65 9.68 -20.35
CA GLU A 317 7.74 10.78 -20.65
C GLU A 317 7.56 11.70 -19.44
N TYR A 318 7.46 11.12 -18.24
CA TYR A 318 7.46 11.90 -17.00
C TYR A 318 8.71 12.77 -16.86
N ILE A 319 9.90 12.18 -17.06
CA ILE A 319 11.20 12.89 -16.99
C ILE A 319 11.22 13.99 -18.04
N ARG A 320 10.94 13.66 -19.31
CA ARG A 320 10.95 14.62 -20.42
C ARG A 320 10.07 15.83 -20.14
N ARG A 321 8.83 15.61 -19.70
CA ARG A 321 7.89 16.69 -19.36
C ARG A 321 8.36 17.50 -18.15
N SER A 322 8.92 16.85 -17.14
CA SER A 322 9.39 17.51 -15.92
C SER A 322 10.64 18.36 -16.17
N VAL A 323 11.58 17.87 -16.98
CA VAL A 323 12.81 18.58 -17.37
C VAL A 323 12.48 19.79 -18.25
N ALA A 324 11.55 19.65 -19.20
CA ALA A 324 11.13 20.77 -20.05
C ALA A 324 10.55 21.96 -19.25
N GLN A 325 10.03 21.72 -18.04
CA GLN A 325 9.49 22.76 -17.18
C GLN A 325 10.55 23.43 -16.29
N ILE A 326 11.77 22.89 -16.19
CA ILE A 326 12.81 23.37 -15.27
C ILE A 326 13.07 24.89 -15.43
N PRO A 327 13.33 25.43 -16.64
CA PRO A 327 13.64 26.85 -16.80
C PRO A 327 12.52 27.77 -16.29
N ASP A 328 11.27 27.44 -16.63
CA ASP A 328 10.10 28.23 -16.20
C ASP A 328 9.90 28.18 -14.68
N ARG A 329 10.15 27.03 -14.05
CA ARG A 329 10.02 26.89 -12.60
C ARG A 329 11.12 27.63 -11.86
N GLU A 330 12.36 27.56 -12.36
CA GLU A 330 13.49 28.31 -11.81
C GLU A 330 13.28 29.82 -11.93
N ALA A 331 12.86 30.31 -13.11
CA ALA A 331 12.53 31.71 -13.33
C ALA A 331 11.38 32.20 -12.40
N ALA A 332 10.44 31.32 -12.06
CA ALA A 332 9.35 31.61 -11.14
C ALA A 332 9.70 31.40 -9.65
N GLY A 333 10.93 31.00 -9.31
CA GLY A 333 11.33 30.66 -7.95
C GLY A 333 10.55 29.48 -7.34
N LYS A 334 10.00 28.61 -8.18
CA LYS A 334 9.22 27.43 -7.77
C LYS A 334 10.10 26.19 -7.72
N SER A 335 9.70 25.22 -6.91
CA SER A 335 10.39 23.92 -6.90
C SER A 335 10.34 23.25 -8.26
N ARG A 336 11.45 22.64 -8.66
CA ARG A 336 11.60 21.86 -9.87
C ARG A 336 11.89 20.40 -9.57
N PHE A 337 11.86 19.56 -10.60
CA PHE A 337 12.25 18.16 -10.54
C PHE A 337 13.77 18.01 -10.49
N TYR A 338 14.27 17.08 -9.65
CA TYR A 338 15.69 16.76 -9.51
C TYR A 338 16.02 15.30 -9.83
N GLY A 339 15.07 14.38 -9.64
CA GLY A 339 15.31 12.96 -9.84
C GLY A 339 14.37 12.11 -8.98
N PHE A 340 14.81 10.89 -8.67
CA PHE A 340 14.01 9.92 -7.95
C PHE A 340 14.76 9.34 -6.76
N LYS A 341 14.04 8.96 -5.71
CA LYS A 341 14.49 7.98 -4.72
C LYS A 341 13.70 6.70 -4.96
N PHE A 342 14.38 5.58 -5.12
CA PHE A 342 13.75 4.31 -5.48
C PHE A 342 13.66 3.38 -4.27
N MET A 343 12.48 2.85 -4.01
CA MET A 343 12.23 1.91 -2.92
C MET A 343 11.79 0.57 -3.49
N ARG A 344 12.43 -0.54 -3.10
CA ARG A 344 12.03 -1.90 -3.48
C ARG A 344 10.99 -2.44 -2.52
N LEU A 345 9.90 -2.98 -3.04
CA LEU A 345 8.99 -3.81 -2.25
C LEU A 345 9.69 -5.10 -1.81
N ASN A 346 9.68 -5.38 -0.51
CA ASN A 346 10.27 -6.59 0.06
C ASN A 346 9.34 -7.80 -0.16
N GLU A 347 9.86 -8.91 -0.69
CA GLU A 347 9.06 -10.13 -0.92
C GLU A 347 8.59 -10.77 0.39
N ASP A 348 9.40 -10.66 1.43
CA ASP A 348 9.22 -11.18 2.79
C ASP A 348 8.61 -10.14 3.75
N ALA A 349 7.90 -9.13 3.23
CA ALA A 349 7.40 -8.01 4.03
C ALA A 349 6.53 -8.43 5.22
N LEU A 350 5.65 -9.44 5.03
CA LEU A 350 4.79 -9.92 6.12
C LEU A 350 5.59 -10.68 7.19
N ASP A 351 6.61 -11.45 6.79
CA ASP A 351 7.47 -12.16 7.74
C ASP A 351 8.27 -11.16 8.57
N ARG A 352 8.85 -10.13 7.94
CA ARG A 352 9.53 -9.02 8.63
C ARG A 352 8.58 -8.27 9.57
N LEU A 353 7.33 -8.08 9.17
CA LEU A 353 6.34 -7.44 10.04
C LEU A 353 6.01 -8.31 11.25
N VAL A 354 5.89 -9.63 11.08
CA VAL A 354 5.70 -10.58 12.20
C VAL A 354 6.90 -10.57 13.14
N GLU A 355 8.12 -10.44 12.64
CA GLU A 355 9.32 -10.28 13.49
C GLU A 355 9.28 -9.01 14.34
N LEU A 356 8.73 -7.91 13.79
CA LEU A 356 8.64 -6.62 14.48
C LEU A 356 7.45 -6.53 15.46
N ASP A 357 6.27 -6.92 15.00
CA ASP A 357 5.00 -6.71 15.71
C ASP A 357 4.55 -7.98 16.47
N GLY A 358 5.20 -9.13 16.24
CA GLY A 358 4.84 -10.43 16.80
C GLY A 358 3.82 -11.22 15.95
N PRO A 359 3.38 -12.40 16.43
CA PRO A 359 2.53 -13.33 15.66
C PRO A 359 1.14 -12.79 15.31
N ASP A 360 0.69 -11.74 16.00
CA ASP A 360 -0.59 -11.08 15.77
C ASP A 360 -0.46 -9.85 14.84
N ALA A 361 0.64 -9.73 14.10
CA ALA A 361 0.88 -8.60 13.20
C ALA A 361 -0.27 -8.38 12.20
N PRO A 362 -0.60 -7.12 11.85
CA PRO A 362 -0.05 -5.88 12.41
C PRO A 362 -0.59 -5.56 13.81
N VAL A 363 0.26 -5.01 14.69
CA VAL A 363 -0.18 -4.47 15.98
C VAL A 363 -0.58 -3.01 15.83
N LEU A 364 -1.80 -2.69 16.28
CA LEU A 364 -2.36 -1.34 16.22
C LEU A 364 -2.71 -0.84 17.61
N SER A 365 -2.53 0.45 17.82
CA SER A 365 -2.94 1.12 19.06
C SER A 365 -3.61 2.46 18.78
N LEU A 366 -4.57 2.81 19.62
CA LEU A 366 -5.20 4.12 19.64
C LEU A 366 -4.24 5.19 20.21
N PRO A 367 -4.55 6.49 20.07
CA PRO A 367 -3.77 7.56 20.72
C PRO A 367 -3.58 7.36 22.23
N SER A 368 -4.57 6.74 22.88
CA SER A 368 -4.52 6.40 24.32
C SER A 368 -3.53 5.27 24.67
N GLY A 369 -2.95 4.59 23.67
CA GLY A 369 -2.13 3.39 23.85
C GLY A 369 -2.94 2.09 23.94
N ALA A 370 -4.27 2.16 23.91
CA ALA A 370 -5.12 0.97 23.91
C ALA A 370 -4.95 0.18 22.61
N ARG A 371 -4.71 -1.14 22.70
CA ARG A 371 -4.57 -2.01 21.53
C ARG A 371 -5.90 -2.10 20.79
N LEU A 372 -5.86 -1.89 19.48
CA LEU A 372 -7.01 -2.04 18.60
C LEU A 372 -7.04 -3.49 18.10
N GLN A 373 -8.06 -4.25 18.50
CA GLN A 373 -8.27 -5.61 17.99
C GLN A 373 -9.11 -5.59 16.73
N MET A 374 -8.55 -6.09 15.63
CA MET A 374 -9.30 -6.38 14.41
C MET A 374 -10.02 -7.72 14.60
N SER A 375 -11.36 -7.70 14.68
CA SER A 375 -12.14 -8.93 14.71
C SER A 375 -12.34 -9.45 13.28
N PRO A 376 -12.01 -10.73 12.98
CA PRO A 376 -12.36 -11.36 11.70
C PRO A 376 -13.88 -11.36 11.42
N GLN A 377 -14.69 -11.21 12.47
CA GLN A 377 -16.15 -11.23 12.44
C GLN A 377 -16.77 -9.85 12.64
N ALA A 378 -15.96 -8.77 12.64
CA ALA A 378 -16.51 -7.43 12.65
C ALA A 378 -17.43 -7.30 11.44
N LYS A 379 -18.75 -7.25 11.69
CA LYS A 379 -19.73 -6.99 10.64
C LYS A 379 -19.33 -5.66 10.03
N ILE A 380 -18.92 -5.70 8.76
CA ILE A 380 -18.74 -4.51 7.95
C ILE A 380 -20.09 -3.79 8.00
N ALA A 381 -20.14 -2.67 8.71
CA ALA A 381 -21.36 -1.89 8.84
C ALA A 381 -21.72 -1.37 7.44
N ARG A 382 -22.99 -1.56 7.04
CA ARG A 382 -23.52 -1.11 5.75
C ARG A 382 -23.68 0.40 5.70
#